data_AF-G0NJ01-F1
#
_entry.id   AF-G0NJ01-F1
#
_cell.length_a   1.000
_cell.length_b   1.000
_cell.length_c   1.000
_cell.angle_alpha   90.00
_cell.angle_beta   90.00
_cell.angle_gamma   90.00
#
_symmetry.space_group_name_H-M   'P 1'
#
loop_
_entity.id
_entity.type
_entity.pdbx_description
1 polymer ?
#
loop_
_entity_poly.entity_id
_entity_poly.type
_entity_poly.pdbx_seq_one_letter_code
_entity_poly.pdbx_strand_id
1 'polypeptide(L)'
;MVKALFLTLSVLIAAASAQVTGPGTPVCHGNETFTHCGPCDGFCTNLHPTCEVECDAGCLCNPGYVRDSEGHCIKVEDCPVQCGANEELNTCYNACEDPKCIASAPGDLCPIPVECVPGCACKRGFVRDPSGKCVKPAACPIAPTTDCSTLVCLTPGGCAMVQPLVCLTPVGTACPLVPQCVNENQCLYTRCPRGFQCILKEVPCDTLSCDPVAQCVPIV
;
A
#
# COMPACT_ATOMS: atom_id res chain seq x y z
N MET A 1 -101.62 11.37 10.74
CA MET A 1 -100.95 12.54 10.13
C MET A 1 -100.71 13.49 11.30
N VAL A 2 -99.51 13.79 11.79
CA VAL A 2 -98.27 14.26 11.14
C VAL A 2 -97.07 13.78 11.98
N LYS A 3 -95.93 13.60 11.29
CA LYS A 3 -94.66 13.01 11.75
C LYS A 3 -94.02 13.74 12.92
N ALA A 4 -93.48 12.97 13.86
CA ALA A 4 -92.46 13.41 14.81
C ALA A 4 -91.23 13.92 14.03
N LEU A 5 -90.83 15.17 14.25
CA LEU A 5 -89.61 15.73 13.67
C LEU A 5 -88.68 16.17 14.82
N PHE A 6 -87.71 15.31 15.10
CA PHE A 6 -86.63 15.54 16.04
C PHE A 6 -85.70 16.64 15.50
N LEU A 7 -85.64 17.78 16.18
CA LEU A 7 -84.63 18.82 15.94
C LEU A 7 -83.36 18.44 16.74
N THR A 8 -82.46 17.66 16.15
CA THR A 8 -81.14 17.40 16.74
C THR A 8 -80.16 18.47 16.29
N LEU A 9 -79.62 19.18 17.28
CA LEU A 9 -78.52 20.14 17.21
C LEU A 9 -77.25 19.45 16.70
N SER A 10 -76.89 19.65 15.42
CA SER A 10 -75.62 19.17 14.87
C SER A 10 -74.50 20.15 15.22
N VAL A 11 -73.91 19.97 16.41
CA VAL A 11 -72.61 20.54 16.74
C VAL A 11 -71.57 19.87 15.83
N LEU A 12 -71.07 20.61 14.84
CA LEU A 12 -69.91 20.20 14.03
C LEU A 12 -68.67 20.29 14.92
N ILE A 13 -68.38 19.22 15.66
CA ILE A 13 -67.07 19.03 16.26
C ILE A 13 -66.12 18.73 15.11
N ALA A 14 -65.41 19.75 14.64
CA ALA A 14 -64.23 19.55 13.82
C ALA A 14 -63.22 18.79 14.69
N ALA A 15 -63.15 17.47 14.53
CA ALA A 15 -62.04 16.69 15.04
C ALA A 15 -60.80 17.13 14.25
N ALA A 16 -60.12 18.16 14.75
CA ALA A 16 -58.73 18.38 14.42
C ALA A 16 -57.98 17.18 15.00
N SER A 17 -57.70 16.19 14.16
CA SER A 17 -56.74 15.14 14.48
C SER A 17 -55.39 15.84 14.66
N ALA A 18 -55.10 16.23 15.90
CA ALA A 18 -53.74 16.53 16.32
C ALA A 18 -52.94 15.25 16.07
N GLN A 19 -52.20 15.21 14.95
CA GLN A 19 -51.18 14.20 14.76
C GLN A 19 -50.18 14.43 15.89
N VAL A 20 -50.20 13.54 16.88
CA VAL A 20 -49.12 13.42 17.85
C VAL A 20 -47.91 13.00 17.04
N THR A 21 -47.12 13.98 16.57
CA THR A 21 -45.79 13.72 16.03
C THR A 21 -44.94 13.29 17.22
N GLY A 22 -44.93 11.98 17.50
CA GLY A 22 -43.88 11.40 18.32
C GLY A 22 -42.50 11.77 17.75
N PRO A 23 -41.42 11.68 18.54
CA PRO A 23 -40.08 11.85 18.01
C PRO A 23 -39.93 10.88 16.84
N GLY A 24 -39.76 11.40 15.63
CA GLY A 24 -39.73 10.60 14.42
C GLY A 24 -38.68 9.51 14.58
N THR A 25 -39.05 8.26 14.36
CA THR A 25 -38.07 7.17 14.30
C THR A 25 -37.06 7.54 13.20
N PRO A 26 -35.75 7.61 13.50
CA PRO A 26 -34.75 7.91 12.49
C PRO A 26 -34.89 6.92 11.32
N VAL A 27 -35.19 7.46 10.14
CA VAL A 27 -35.37 6.67 8.93
C VAL A 27 -34.01 6.61 8.23
N CYS A 28 -33.43 5.42 8.16
CA CYS A 28 -32.23 5.16 7.38
C CYS A 28 -32.60 4.86 5.92
N HIS A 29 -31.71 5.21 5.00
CA HIS A 29 -31.97 5.09 3.57
C HIS A 29 -30.85 4.29 2.87
N GLY A 30 -31.23 3.41 1.95
CA GLY A 30 -30.25 2.59 1.22
C GLY A 30 -29.66 1.46 2.07
N ASN A 31 -28.35 1.22 1.96
CA ASN A 31 -27.64 0.10 2.59
C ASN A 31 -27.13 0.44 4.01
N GLU A 32 -27.97 1.07 4.83
CA GLU A 32 -27.68 1.37 6.24
C GLU A 32 -28.84 0.97 7.16
N THR A 33 -28.51 0.65 8.41
CA THR A 33 -29.45 0.23 9.44
C THR A 33 -29.33 1.12 10.68
N PHE A 34 -30.46 1.51 11.25
CA PHE A 34 -30.47 2.28 12.49
C PHE A 34 -29.93 1.43 13.64
N THR A 35 -28.92 1.95 14.31
CA THR A 35 -28.25 1.29 15.42
C THR A 35 -28.18 2.25 16.61
N HIS A 36 -28.48 1.75 17.81
CA HIS A 36 -28.40 2.54 19.04
C HIS A 36 -26.95 2.76 19.51
N CYS A 37 -26.06 1.81 19.21
CA CYS A 37 -24.64 1.86 19.52
C CYS A 37 -23.93 0.83 18.64
N GLY A 38 -22.99 1.26 17.81
CA GLY A 38 -22.27 0.41 16.86
C GLY A 38 -20.92 1.01 16.46
N PRO A 39 -20.05 0.26 15.77
CA PRO A 39 -18.79 0.78 15.26
C PRO A 39 -19.05 1.87 14.22
N CYS A 40 -18.20 2.90 14.17
CA CYS A 40 -18.32 3.93 13.15
C CYS A 40 -18.19 3.36 11.73
N ASP A 41 -18.80 4.04 10.76
CA ASP A 41 -18.74 3.64 9.35
C ASP A 41 -17.31 3.76 8.80
N GLY A 42 -16.95 2.85 7.90
CA GLY A 42 -15.82 3.05 7.00
C GLY A 42 -16.17 4.06 5.91
N PHE A 43 -15.15 4.68 5.32
CA PHE A 43 -15.27 5.58 4.17
C PHE A 43 -14.49 5.02 2.99
N CYS A 44 -14.88 5.34 1.76
CA CYS A 44 -14.11 4.94 0.57
C CYS A 44 -12.64 5.42 0.59
N THR A 45 -12.33 6.49 1.31
CA THR A 45 -10.97 7.00 1.51
C THR A 45 -10.25 6.39 2.72
N ASN A 46 -10.99 5.71 3.61
CA ASN A 46 -10.46 5.03 4.79
C ASN A 46 -11.44 3.92 5.22
N LEU A 47 -11.18 2.68 4.79
CA LEU A 47 -12.10 1.55 4.99
C LEU A 47 -12.18 1.10 6.46
N HIS A 48 -11.21 1.47 7.30
CA HIS A 48 -11.12 1.08 8.70
C HIS A 48 -10.66 2.26 9.56
N PRO A 49 -11.52 3.28 9.76
CA PRO A 49 -11.19 4.39 10.64
C PRO A 49 -11.11 3.90 12.09
N THR A 50 -10.24 4.52 12.87
CA THR A 50 -10.26 4.36 14.32
C THR A 50 -11.48 5.11 14.85
N CYS A 51 -12.46 4.38 15.38
CA CYS A 51 -13.66 4.97 15.97
C CYS A 51 -13.37 5.49 17.37
N GLU A 52 -13.99 6.61 17.73
CA GLU A 52 -14.05 7.06 19.11
C GLU A 52 -14.87 6.05 19.94
N VAL A 53 -14.56 5.94 21.24
CA VAL A 53 -15.18 4.95 22.14
C VAL A 53 -16.62 5.35 22.49
N GLU A 54 -16.96 6.63 22.34
CA GLU A 54 -18.33 7.11 22.46
C GLU A 54 -19.14 6.64 21.25
N CYS A 55 -20.20 5.87 21.49
CA CYS A 55 -21.09 5.42 20.44
C CYS A 55 -22.32 6.33 20.35
N ASP A 56 -22.51 6.90 19.16
CA ASP A 56 -23.70 7.67 18.83
C ASP A 56 -24.77 6.77 18.21
N ALA A 57 -26.03 7.03 18.56
CA ALA A 57 -27.16 6.39 17.90
C ALA A 57 -27.37 7.01 16.51
N GLY A 58 -27.41 6.18 15.48
CA GLY A 58 -27.47 6.66 14.10
C GLY A 58 -27.66 5.55 13.07
N CYS A 59 -27.73 5.95 11.80
CA CYS A 59 -27.72 5.02 10.68
C CYS A 59 -26.27 4.62 10.39
N LEU A 60 -25.98 3.32 10.44
CA LEU A 60 -24.66 2.77 10.12
C LEU A 60 -24.77 1.93 8.85
N CYS A 61 -23.77 1.99 7.99
CA CYS A 61 -23.65 1.16 6.80
C CYS A 61 -23.70 -0.33 7.18
N ASN A 62 -24.42 -1.10 6.37
CA ASN A 62 -24.50 -2.54 6.54
C ASN A 62 -23.11 -3.19 6.33
N PRO A 63 -22.85 -4.39 6.89
CA PRO A 63 -21.60 -5.09 6.68
C PRO A 63 -21.23 -5.23 5.19
N GLY A 64 -20.00 -4.87 4.83
CA GLY A 64 -19.52 -4.86 3.45
C GLY A 64 -19.78 -3.56 2.66
N TYR A 65 -20.39 -2.56 3.30
CA TYR A 65 -20.63 -1.22 2.75
C TYR A 65 -19.82 -0.16 3.50
N VAL A 66 -19.47 0.92 2.81
CA VAL A 66 -18.77 2.09 3.33
C VAL A 66 -19.36 3.36 2.73
N ARG A 67 -19.16 4.49 3.40
CA ARG A 67 -19.63 5.79 2.91
C ARG A 67 -18.77 6.32 1.78
N ASP A 68 -19.42 6.72 0.69
CA ASP A 68 -18.80 7.51 -0.37
C ASP A 68 -18.67 9.00 0.04
N SER A 69 -18.17 9.83 -0.87
CA SER A 69 -18.03 11.29 -0.64
C SER A 69 -19.35 12.05 -0.54
N GLU A 70 -20.46 11.44 -0.98
CA GLU A 70 -21.80 11.99 -0.91
C GLU A 70 -22.56 11.50 0.34
N GLY A 71 -21.96 10.60 1.11
CA GLY A 71 -22.51 10.03 2.34
C GLY A 71 -23.33 8.75 2.13
N HIS A 72 -23.40 8.19 0.92
CA HIS A 72 -24.14 6.97 0.64
C HIS A 72 -23.33 5.72 1.01
N CYS A 73 -24.01 4.73 1.61
CA CYS A 73 -23.43 3.41 1.83
C CYS A 73 -23.39 2.62 0.52
N ILE A 74 -22.22 2.59 -0.10
CA ILE A 74 -21.93 1.80 -1.30
C ILE A 74 -21.05 0.61 -0.95
N LYS A 75 -21.01 -0.41 -1.81
CA LYS A 75 -20.11 -1.53 -1.54
C LYS A 75 -18.68 -1.05 -1.64
N VAL A 76 -17.78 -1.66 -0.87
CA VAL A 76 -16.36 -1.34 -0.93
C VAL A 76 -15.79 -1.48 -2.35
N GLU A 77 -16.29 -2.45 -3.13
CA GLU A 77 -15.91 -2.66 -4.54
C GLU A 77 -16.33 -1.52 -5.48
N ASP A 78 -17.37 -0.76 -5.11
CA ASP A 78 -17.88 0.37 -5.88
C ASP A 78 -17.22 1.70 -5.47
N CYS A 79 -16.34 1.67 -4.47
CA CYS A 79 -15.61 2.86 -4.08
C CYS A 79 -14.78 3.39 -5.26
N PRO A 80 -14.80 4.71 -5.51
CA PRO A 80 -13.88 5.33 -6.44
C PRO A 80 -12.49 5.33 -5.81
N VAL A 81 -11.85 4.17 -5.69
CA VAL A 81 -10.51 4.04 -5.10
C VAL A 81 -9.54 4.77 -6.02
N GLN A 82 -9.12 5.96 -5.60
CA GLN A 82 -8.09 6.74 -6.28
C GLN A 82 -6.73 6.18 -5.85
N CYS A 83 -6.29 5.11 -6.50
CA CYS A 83 -4.94 4.61 -6.32
C CYS A 83 -3.91 5.61 -6.87
N GLY A 84 -2.73 5.63 -6.26
CA GLY A 84 -1.65 6.52 -6.63
C GLY A 84 -1.03 6.20 -7.99
N ALA A 85 0.02 6.94 -8.34
CA ALA A 85 0.76 6.69 -9.57
C ALA A 85 1.36 5.27 -9.56
N ASN A 86 1.09 4.51 -10.63
CA ASN A 86 1.52 3.11 -10.81
C ASN A 86 0.90 2.11 -9.82
N GLU A 87 -0.24 2.44 -9.25
CA GLU A 87 -1.04 1.54 -8.42
C GLU A 87 -2.36 1.17 -9.12
N GLU A 88 -2.90 0.00 -8.78
CA GLU A 88 -4.21 -0.44 -9.23
C GLU A 88 -5.03 -0.99 -8.06
N LEU A 89 -6.35 -0.86 -8.16
CA LEU A 89 -7.26 -1.38 -7.17
C LEU A 89 -7.17 -2.92 -7.15
N ASN A 90 -6.88 -3.45 -5.96
CA ASN A 90 -6.92 -4.88 -5.66
C ASN A 90 -8.00 -5.11 -4.60
N THR A 91 -9.00 -5.94 -4.92
CA THR A 91 -10.12 -6.26 -4.02
C THR A 91 -9.72 -7.16 -2.84
N CYS A 92 -8.55 -7.78 -2.91
CA CYS A 92 -7.93 -8.59 -1.87
C CYS A 92 -6.46 -8.17 -1.77
N TYR A 93 -6.23 -6.93 -1.34
CA TYR A 93 -4.89 -6.38 -1.12
C TYR A 93 -4.32 -6.85 0.22
N ASN A 94 -3.05 -7.27 0.18
CA ASN A 94 -2.24 -7.52 1.35
C ASN A 94 -0.85 -6.89 1.14
N ALA A 95 -0.43 -6.03 2.07
CA ALA A 95 0.84 -5.32 1.97
C ALA A 95 2.08 -6.23 2.07
N CYS A 96 1.96 -7.44 2.62
CA CYS A 96 3.02 -8.43 2.65
C CYS A 96 3.29 -9.02 1.26
N GLU A 97 2.23 -9.29 0.49
CA GLU A 97 2.33 -9.86 -0.86
C GLU A 97 2.63 -8.81 -1.94
N ASP A 98 2.40 -7.52 -1.65
CA ASP A 98 2.72 -6.42 -2.54
C ASP A 98 4.25 -6.30 -2.74
N PRO A 99 4.75 -6.25 -3.99
CA PRO A 99 6.18 -6.34 -4.25
C PRO A 99 6.92 -5.09 -3.74
N LYS A 100 8.05 -5.28 -3.05
CA LYS A 100 8.81 -4.21 -2.38
C LYS A 100 10.18 -3.99 -3.01
N CYS A 101 10.70 -2.78 -2.89
CA CYS A 101 12.07 -2.44 -3.29
C CYS A 101 13.13 -3.22 -2.53
N ILE A 102 12.90 -3.45 -1.24
CA ILE A 102 13.78 -4.24 -0.38
C ILE A 102 13.07 -5.56 -0.16
N ALA A 103 13.73 -6.67 -0.48
CA ALA A 103 13.20 -7.98 -0.18
C ALA A 103 13.03 -8.10 1.35
N SER A 104 11.91 -8.68 1.77
CA SER A 104 11.68 -9.01 3.17
C SER A 104 12.83 -9.89 3.69
N ALA A 105 13.13 -9.82 4.99
CA ALA A 105 14.25 -10.56 5.55
C ALA A 105 14.08 -12.07 5.30
N PRO A 106 15.17 -12.86 5.21
CA PRO A 106 15.05 -14.31 5.10
C PRO A 106 14.22 -14.87 6.26
N GLY A 107 13.01 -15.37 5.96
CA GLY A 107 12.06 -15.87 6.97
C GLY A 107 10.83 -14.98 7.18
N ASP A 108 10.76 -13.79 6.59
CA ASP A 108 9.52 -13.00 6.49
C ASP A 108 8.59 -13.65 5.44
N LEU A 109 7.93 -14.72 5.87
CA LEU A 109 6.81 -15.30 5.15
C LEU A 109 5.53 -14.54 5.54
N CYS A 110 4.64 -14.35 4.58
CA CYS A 110 3.34 -13.75 4.89
C CYS A 110 2.58 -14.65 5.87
N PRO A 111 1.89 -14.07 6.88
CA PRO A 111 1.08 -14.82 7.81
C PRO A 111 0.05 -15.68 7.07
N ILE A 112 -0.14 -16.92 7.51
CA ILE A 112 -1.16 -17.82 6.97
C ILE A 112 -2.21 -18.06 8.05
N PRO A 113 -3.52 -17.82 7.78
CA PRO A 113 -4.09 -17.37 6.51
C PRO A 113 -3.76 -15.90 6.21
N VAL A 114 -3.58 -15.59 4.94
CA VAL A 114 -3.34 -14.21 4.49
C VAL A 114 -4.68 -13.48 4.54
N GLU A 115 -4.90 -12.67 5.57
CA GLU A 115 -6.03 -11.76 5.61
C GLU A 115 -5.77 -10.63 4.61
N CYS A 116 -6.76 -10.35 3.76
CA CYS A 116 -6.69 -9.29 2.76
C CYS A 116 -7.93 -8.40 2.86
N VAL A 117 -7.76 -7.15 2.48
CA VAL A 117 -8.83 -6.15 2.40
C VAL A 117 -8.71 -5.40 1.07
N PRO A 118 -9.77 -4.81 0.53
CA PRO A 118 -9.65 -3.97 -0.67
C PRO A 118 -8.63 -2.84 -0.45
N GLY A 119 -7.77 -2.58 -1.44
CA GLY A 119 -6.68 -1.61 -1.34
C GLY A 119 -5.94 -1.39 -2.66
N CYS A 120 -4.84 -0.64 -2.64
CA CYS A 120 -4.05 -0.31 -3.83
C CYS A 120 -2.76 -1.13 -3.89
N ALA A 121 -2.65 -2.03 -4.87
CA ALA A 121 -1.44 -2.80 -5.14
C ALA A 121 -0.58 -2.08 -6.18
N CYS A 122 0.74 -2.32 -6.17
CA CYS A 122 1.59 -1.88 -7.27
C CYS A 122 1.20 -2.61 -8.56
N LYS A 123 1.03 -1.85 -9.65
CA LYS A 123 0.81 -2.43 -10.98
C LYS A 123 1.95 -3.38 -11.34
N ARG A 124 1.66 -4.38 -12.17
CA ARG A 124 2.67 -5.31 -12.68
C ARG A 124 3.91 -4.58 -13.23
N GLY A 125 5.09 -4.96 -12.75
CA GLY A 125 6.37 -4.38 -13.14
C GLY A 125 6.81 -3.17 -12.29
N PHE A 126 6.02 -2.78 -11.29
CA PHE A 126 6.38 -1.80 -10.27
C PHE A 126 6.57 -2.47 -8.92
N VAL A 127 7.33 -1.80 -8.05
CA VAL A 127 7.62 -2.24 -6.68
C VAL A 127 7.46 -1.06 -5.73
N ARG A 128 7.01 -1.31 -4.50
CA ARG A 128 6.78 -0.29 -3.49
C ARG A 128 8.09 0.08 -2.80
N ASP A 129 8.43 1.37 -2.84
CA ASP A 129 9.58 1.91 -2.14
C ASP A 129 9.29 2.15 -0.64
N PRO A 130 10.32 2.44 0.19
CA PRO A 130 10.14 2.74 1.61
C PRO A 130 9.31 4.00 1.91
N SER A 131 9.10 4.87 0.93
CA SER A 131 8.20 6.03 1.05
C SER A 131 6.74 5.68 0.78
N GLY A 132 6.46 4.43 0.38
CA GLY A 132 5.14 3.92 0.09
C GLY A 132 4.71 4.06 -1.38
N LYS A 133 5.59 4.50 -2.29
CA LYS A 133 5.25 4.75 -3.69
C LYS A 133 5.65 3.58 -4.60
N CYS A 134 4.80 3.26 -5.58
CA CYS A 134 5.13 2.29 -6.62
C CYS A 134 6.05 2.91 -7.69
N VAL A 135 7.28 2.41 -7.75
CA VAL A 135 8.35 2.86 -8.64
C VAL A 135 8.84 1.70 -9.51
N LYS A 136 9.59 2.01 -10.58
CA LYS A 136 10.30 0.98 -11.34
C LYS A 136 11.39 0.38 -10.44
N PRO A 137 11.71 -0.92 -10.54
CA PRO A 137 12.77 -1.55 -9.75
C PRO A 137 14.11 -0.79 -9.78
N ALA A 138 14.48 -0.23 -10.94
CA ALA A 138 15.71 0.56 -11.10
C ALA A 138 15.71 1.90 -10.32
N ALA A 139 14.56 2.36 -9.83
CA ALA A 139 14.42 3.57 -9.02
C ALA A 139 14.33 3.28 -7.52
N CYS A 140 14.51 2.01 -7.11
CA CYS A 140 14.55 1.67 -5.70
C CYS A 140 15.75 2.33 -5.02
N PRO A 141 15.58 2.85 -3.79
CA PRO A 141 16.71 3.31 -3.01
C PRO A 141 17.62 2.12 -2.77
N ILE A 142 18.84 2.21 -3.28
CA ILE A 142 19.91 1.31 -2.92
C ILE A 142 20.16 1.62 -1.45
N ALA A 143 19.72 0.75 -0.53
CA ALA A 143 20.15 0.87 0.84
C ALA A 143 21.69 0.96 0.81
N PRO A 144 22.32 1.86 1.58
CA PRO A 144 23.77 1.87 1.71
C PRO A 144 24.17 0.60 2.46
N THR A 145 24.17 -0.52 1.76
CA THR A 145 24.75 -1.75 2.26
C THR A 145 26.25 -1.53 2.17
N THR A 146 26.96 -1.75 3.28
CA THR A 146 28.42 -1.69 3.29
C THR A 146 29.03 -2.92 2.63
N ASP A 147 28.22 -3.93 2.37
CA ASP A 147 28.61 -5.20 1.78
C ASP A 147 27.45 -5.85 0.99
N CYS A 148 27.72 -7.02 0.41
CA CYS A 148 26.77 -7.81 -0.37
C CYS A 148 25.81 -8.67 0.48
N SER A 149 25.81 -8.55 1.81
CA SER A 149 25.02 -9.45 2.67
C SER A 149 23.51 -9.26 2.52
N THR A 150 23.08 -8.05 2.18
CA THR A 150 21.67 -7.64 2.11
C THR A 150 21.27 -7.10 0.74
N LEU A 151 22.23 -6.99 -0.20
CA LEU A 151 21.95 -6.51 -1.55
C LEU A 151 21.41 -7.64 -2.42
N VAL A 152 20.13 -7.56 -2.76
CA VAL A 152 19.48 -8.51 -3.66
C VAL A 152 19.66 -8.06 -5.11
N CYS A 153 20.31 -8.90 -5.91
CA CYS A 153 20.57 -8.62 -7.31
C CYS A 153 19.82 -9.59 -8.22
N LEU A 154 19.12 -9.03 -9.22
CA LEU A 154 18.43 -9.79 -10.27
C LEU A 154 19.34 -10.08 -11.48
N THR A 155 20.57 -9.57 -11.46
CA THR A 155 21.56 -9.79 -12.51
C THR A 155 22.20 -11.18 -12.37
N PRO A 156 22.60 -11.84 -13.47
CA PRO A 156 23.19 -13.18 -13.41
C PRO A 156 24.47 -13.26 -12.56
N GLY A 157 25.27 -12.19 -12.54
CA GLY A 157 26.49 -12.10 -11.74
C GLY A 157 26.27 -11.82 -10.25
N GLY A 158 25.03 -11.60 -9.82
CA GLY A 158 24.69 -11.34 -8.42
C GLY A 158 25.30 -10.05 -7.87
N CYS A 159 25.52 -10.01 -6.56
CA CYS A 159 26.22 -8.90 -5.90
C CYS A 159 27.73 -9.15 -5.88
N ALA A 160 28.51 -8.11 -6.17
CA ALA A 160 29.94 -8.11 -5.94
C ALA A 160 30.41 -6.77 -5.35
N MET A 161 31.54 -6.80 -4.63
CA MET A 161 32.22 -5.61 -4.16
C MET A 161 33.03 -5.02 -5.31
N VAL A 162 32.61 -3.83 -5.76
CA VAL A 162 33.18 -3.13 -6.91
C VAL A 162 33.90 -1.88 -6.44
N GLN A 163 35.06 -1.60 -7.02
CA GLN A 163 35.77 -0.33 -6.84
C GLN A 163 35.30 0.69 -7.88
N PRO A 164 34.65 1.79 -7.47
CA PRO A 164 34.22 2.82 -8.40
C PRO A 164 35.37 3.58 -9.03
N LEU A 165 35.14 4.14 -10.21
CA LEU A 165 36.12 5.00 -10.88
C LEU A 165 36.21 6.38 -10.20
N VAL A 166 35.07 6.89 -9.69
CA VAL A 166 34.95 8.20 -9.03
C VAL A 166 34.12 8.05 -7.75
N CYS A 167 34.57 8.66 -6.65
CA CYS A 167 33.87 8.66 -5.37
C CYS A 167 34.13 9.97 -4.62
N LEU A 168 33.25 10.31 -3.69
CA LEU A 168 33.34 11.56 -2.91
C LEU A 168 34.45 11.53 -1.85
N THR A 169 34.74 10.34 -1.30
CA THR A 169 35.70 10.16 -0.20
C THR A 169 36.69 9.03 -0.53
N PRO A 170 37.77 9.30 -1.28
CA PRO A 170 38.80 8.33 -1.56
C PRO A 170 39.64 8.02 -0.31
N VAL A 171 40.10 6.78 -0.17
CA VAL A 171 41.06 6.36 0.85
C VAL A 171 42.41 6.18 0.16
N GLY A 172 43.30 7.15 0.34
CA GLY A 172 44.53 7.25 -0.45
C GLY A 172 44.23 7.59 -1.91
N THR A 173 44.66 6.74 -2.85
CA THR A 173 44.43 6.93 -4.29
C THR A 173 43.28 6.07 -4.85
N ALA A 174 42.56 5.36 -3.99
CA ALA A 174 41.52 4.41 -4.40
C ALA A 174 40.16 4.76 -3.77
N CYS A 175 39.09 4.49 -4.52
CA CYS A 175 37.74 4.52 -3.97
C CYS A 175 37.49 3.30 -3.08
N PRO A 176 36.74 3.44 -1.98
CA PRO A 176 36.32 2.30 -1.18
C PRO A 176 35.45 1.37 -2.02
N LEU A 177 35.57 0.07 -1.74
CA LEU A 177 34.72 -0.94 -2.38
C LEU A 177 33.26 -0.71 -1.94
N VAL A 178 32.35 -0.78 -2.90
CA VAL A 178 30.91 -0.68 -2.67
C VAL A 178 30.21 -1.90 -3.27
N PRO A 179 29.13 -2.40 -2.66
CA PRO A 179 28.38 -3.50 -3.22
C PRO A 179 27.58 -3.01 -4.44
N GLN A 180 27.66 -3.76 -5.54
CA GLN A 180 26.91 -3.48 -6.77
C GLN A 180 26.38 -4.77 -7.37
N CYS A 181 25.25 -4.67 -8.07
CA CYS A 181 24.75 -5.75 -8.90
C CYS A 181 25.51 -5.78 -10.22
N VAL A 182 26.16 -6.90 -10.51
CA VAL A 182 27.00 -7.09 -11.70
C VAL A 182 26.36 -8.11 -12.63
N ASN A 183 26.48 -7.91 -13.95
CA ASN A 183 26.01 -8.89 -14.92
C ASN A 183 26.89 -10.13 -14.95
N GLU A 184 28.19 -9.96 -14.70
CA GLU A 184 29.18 -11.02 -14.63
C GLU A 184 30.18 -10.72 -13.50
N ASN A 185 30.48 -11.71 -12.66
CA ASN A 185 31.51 -11.59 -11.64
C ASN A 185 32.80 -12.27 -12.12
N GLN A 186 33.64 -11.48 -12.79
CA GLN A 186 34.87 -11.98 -13.40
C GLN A 186 35.91 -12.51 -12.39
N CYS A 187 35.80 -12.09 -11.13
CA CYS A 187 36.69 -12.58 -10.07
C CYS A 187 36.43 -14.03 -9.68
N LEU A 188 35.28 -14.61 -10.02
CA LEU A 188 35.00 -16.04 -9.79
C LEU A 188 35.94 -16.97 -10.57
N TYR A 189 36.45 -16.52 -11.71
CA TYR A 189 37.32 -17.31 -12.59
C TYR A 189 38.69 -16.67 -12.85
N THR A 190 38.97 -15.49 -12.28
CA THR A 190 40.28 -14.84 -12.36
C THR A 190 41.25 -15.42 -11.32
N ARG A 191 42.42 -15.89 -11.76
CA ARG A 191 43.49 -16.37 -10.87
C ARG A 191 44.56 -15.31 -10.71
N CYS A 192 44.64 -14.69 -9.53
CA CYS A 192 45.67 -13.73 -9.22
C CYS A 192 46.99 -14.39 -8.75
N PRO A 193 48.14 -13.76 -9.02
CA PRO A 193 49.43 -14.17 -8.44
C PRO A 193 49.44 -14.15 -6.91
N ARG A 194 50.43 -14.82 -6.30
CA ARG A 194 50.60 -14.78 -4.83
C ARG A 194 50.80 -13.34 -4.35
N GLY A 195 50.10 -12.98 -3.27
CA GLY A 195 50.12 -11.63 -2.70
C GLY A 195 49.15 -10.64 -3.36
N PHE A 196 48.33 -11.10 -4.32
CA PHE A 196 47.31 -10.30 -4.98
C PHE A 196 45.92 -10.90 -4.76
N GLN A 197 44.92 -10.04 -4.61
CA GLN A 197 43.51 -10.39 -4.58
C GLN A 197 42.80 -9.86 -5.83
N CYS A 198 41.76 -10.56 -6.28
CA CYS A 198 40.91 -10.06 -7.36
C CYS A 198 39.86 -9.11 -6.79
N ILE A 199 39.74 -7.93 -7.40
CA ILE A 199 38.62 -7.02 -7.19
C ILE A 199 37.96 -6.71 -8.54
N LEU A 200 36.68 -6.37 -8.53
CA LEU A 200 36.02 -5.80 -9.71
C LEU A 200 36.21 -4.29 -9.68
N LYS A 201 36.60 -3.68 -10.79
CA LYS A 201 36.82 -2.24 -10.90
C LYS A 201 36.03 -1.66 -12.05
N GLU A 202 35.35 -0.55 -11.81
CA GLU A 202 34.67 0.20 -12.86
C GLU A 202 35.70 0.74 -13.87
N VAL A 203 35.33 0.63 -15.14
CA VAL A 203 36.09 1.18 -16.26
C VAL A 203 35.22 2.19 -17.01
N PRO A 204 35.82 3.15 -17.74
CA PRO A 204 35.06 4.00 -18.65
C PRO A 204 34.23 3.13 -19.59
N CYS A 205 32.92 3.40 -19.65
CA CYS A 205 32.03 2.66 -20.53
C CYS A 205 32.34 2.98 -21.99
N ASP A 206 32.53 1.93 -22.78
CA ASP A 206 32.42 2.02 -24.23
C ASP A 206 30.99 1.62 -24.65
N THR A 207 30.58 1.92 -25.89
CA THR A 207 29.18 1.77 -26.36
C THR A 207 28.62 0.32 -26.35
N LEU A 208 29.37 -0.67 -25.85
CA LEU A 208 29.05 -2.10 -25.91
C LEU A 208 28.81 -2.75 -24.53
N SER A 209 29.50 -2.34 -23.46
CA SER A 209 29.28 -2.83 -22.08
C SER A 209 29.90 -1.86 -21.06
N CYS A 210 29.21 -1.73 -19.91
CA CYS A 210 29.62 -0.97 -18.73
C CYS A 210 29.99 -1.88 -17.55
N ASP A 211 30.28 -3.15 -17.80
CA ASP A 211 30.50 -4.10 -16.70
C ASP A 211 31.88 -3.89 -16.06
N PRO A 212 31.97 -3.90 -14.72
CA PRO A 212 33.25 -3.76 -14.03
C PRO A 212 34.15 -4.97 -14.31
N VAL A 213 35.44 -4.73 -14.46
CA VAL A 213 36.41 -5.75 -14.88
C VAL A 213 37.21 -6.29 -13.71
N ALA A 214 37.58 -7.57 -13.76
CA ALA A 214 38.47 -8.17 -12.78
C ALA A 214 39.88 -7.59 -12.86
N GLN A 215 40.41 -7.15 -11.73
CA GLN A 215 41.78 -6.68 -11.59
C GLN A 215 42.44 -7.29 -10.36
N CYS A 216 43.66 -7.80 -10.54
CA CYS A 216 44.49 -8.28 -9.42
C CYS A 216 45.19 -7.10 -8.77
N VAL A 217 44.87 -6.83 -7.50
CA VAL A 217 45.50 -5.76 -6.69
C VAL A 217 46.28 -6.36 -5.52
N PRO A 218 47.38 -5.72 -5.07
CA PRO A 218 48.13 -6.20 -3.92
C PRO A 218 47.24 -6.32 -2.68
N ILE A 219 47.45 -7.37 -1.89
CA ILE A 219 46.86 -7.51 -0.55
C ILE A 219 47.69 -6.63 0.39
N VAL A 220 47.06 -5.59 0.95
CA VAL A 220 47.67 -4.65 1.91
C VAL A 220 47.56 -5.15 3.34
#